data_AF-A0A440N716-F1
#
_entry.id   AF-A0A440N716-F1
#
_cell.length_a   1.000
_cell.length_b   1.000
_cell.length_c   1.000
_cell.angle_alpha   90.00
_cell.angle_beta   90.00
_cell.angle_gamma   90.00
#
_symmetry.space_group_name_H-M   'P 1'
#
loop_
_entity.id
_entity.type
_entity.pdbx_description
1 polymer ?
#
loop_
_entity_poly.entity_id
_entity_poly.type
_entity_poly.pdbx_seq_one_letter_code
_entity_poly.pdbx_strand_id
1 'polypeptide(L)' 'MDQKTIDQALALLEQYRAVLVASHAPIGPDGVPELRTAAQTADPLEIAALEDIAQLDAVIKEMST' A
#
# COMPACT_ATOMS: atom_id res chain seq x y z
N MET A 1 10.05 -20.56 9.77
CA MET A 1 8.90 -20.50 8.84
C MET A 1 9.42 -20.98 7.50
N ASP A 2 8.71 -21.86 6.80
CA ASP A 2 9.18 -22.29 5.47
C ASP A 2 8.96 -21.18 4.43
N GLN A 3 9.75 -21.22 3.35
CA GLN A 3 9.71 -20.21 2.28
C GLN A 3 8.31 -20.07 1.69
N LYS A 4 7.58 -21.18 1.52
CA LYS A 4 6.22 -21.18 0.99
C LYS A 4 5.27 -20.34 1.86
N THR A 5 5.40 -20.41 3.17
CA THR A 5 4.58 -19.63 4.09
C THR A 5 4.95 -18.15 4.05
N ILE A 6 6.23 -17.82 3.86
CA ILE A 6 6.69 -16.43 3.65
C ILE A 6 6.14 -15.87 2.33
N ASP A 7 6.21 -16.62 1.24
CA ASP A 7 5.70 -16.21 -0.07
C ASP A 7 4.19 -15.96 -0.04
N GLN A 8 3.43 -16.81 0.68
CA GLN A 8 1.99 -16.62 0.88
C GLN A 8 1.69 -15.36 1.70
N ALA A 9 2.47 -15.10 2.75
CA ALA A 9 2.33 -13.89 3.54
C ALA A 9 2.61 -12.64 2.70
N LEU A 10 3.69 -12.65 1.90
CA LEU A 10 4.01 -11.55 0.98
C LEU A 10 2.87 -11.28 0.00
N ALA A 11 2.32 -12.31 -0.64
CA ALA A 11 1.20 -12.16 -1.57
C ALA A 11 -0.04 -11.53 -0.90
N LEU A 12 -0.34 -11.91 0.34
CA LEU A 12 -1.45 -11.33 1.11
C LEU A 12 -1.18 -9.86 1.47
N LEU A 13 0.05 -9.50 1.83
CA LEU A 13 0.44 -8.13 2.16
C LEU A 13 0.39 -7.23 0.91
N GLU A 14 0.86 -7.71 -0.24
CA GLU A 14 0.74 -7.01 -1.52
C GLU A 14 -0.73 -6.81 -1.93
N GLN A 15 -1.58 -7.82 -1.73
CA GLN A 15 -3.01 -7.70 -1.98
C GLN A 15 -3.65 -6.66 -1.05
N TYR A 16 -3.30 -6.67 0.23
CA TYR A 16 -3.81 -5.69 1.19
C TYR A 16 -3.40 -4.26 0.82
N ARG A 17 -2.14 -4.08 0.40
CA ARG A 17 -1.64 -2.81 -0.12
C ARG A 17 -2.48 -2.33 -1.30
N ALA A 18 -2.76 -3.20 -2.26
CA ALA A 18 -3.58 -2.85 -3.43
C ALA A 18 -5.00 -2.41 -3.03
N VAL A 19 -5.59 -3.06 -2.01
CA VAL A 19 -6.92 -2.67 -1.48
C VAL A 19 -6.88 -1.29 -0.82
N LEU A 20 -5.85 -0.99 -0.02
CA LEU A 20 -5.68 0.33 0.58
C LEU A 20 -5.58 1.43 -0.48
N VAL A 21 -4.75 1.20 -1.50
CA VAL A 21 -4.60 2.11 -2.64
C VAL A 21 -5.95 2.30 -3.36
N ALA A 22 -6.65 1.22 -3.69
CA ALA A 22 -7.92 1.32 -4.40
C ALA A 22 -9.04 1.99 -3.60
N SER A 23 -8.96 1.94 -2.26
CA SER A 23 -10.00 2.47 -1.36
C SER A 23 -9.78 3.93 -0.98
N HIS A 24 -8.52 4.38 -0.95
CA HIS A 24 -8.15 5.67 -0.38
C HIS A 24 -7.36 6.59 -1.32
N ALA A 25 -6.72 6.05 -2.36
CA ALA A 25 -6.05 6.89 -3.32
C ALA A 25 -7.07 7.51 -4.31
N PRO A 26 -6.90 8.79 -4.67
CA PRO A 26 -7.73 9.42 -5.67
C PRO A 26 -7.52 8.77 -7.05
N ILE A 27 -8.56 8.79 -7.88
CA ILE A 27 -8.47 8.33 -9.26
C ILE A 27 -7.75 9.39 -10.10
N GLY A 28 -6.63 9.00 -10.70
CA GLY A 28 -5.85 9.83 -11.61
C GLY A 28 -6.53 10.03 -12.98
N PRO A 29 -5.95 10.87 -13.85
CA PRO A 29 -6.52 11.17 -15.17
C PRO A 29 -6.65 9.95 -16.09
N ASP A 30 -5.84 8.93 -15.86
CA ASP A 30 -5.86 7.67 -16.62
C ASP A 30 -6.89 6.65 -16.10
N GLY A 31 -7.71 7.03 -15.11
CA GLY A 31 -8.74 6.16 -14.54
C GLY A 31 -8.21 5.10 -13.58
N VAL A 32 -6.95 5.19 -13.16
CA VAL A 32 -6.32 4.31 -12.17
C VAL A 32 -6.07 5.06 -10.86
N PRO A 33 -6.14 4.40 -9.69
CA PRO A 33 -5.76 5.02 -8.43
C PRO A 33 -4.30 5.49 -8.46
N GLU A 34 -4.06 6.73 -8.03
CA GLU A 34 -2.74 7.35 -8.01
C GLU A 34 -2.40 7.84 -6.61
N LEU A 35 -1.33 7.29 -6.02
CA LEU A 35 -0.86 7.74 -4.72
C LEU A 35 -0.23 9.13 -4.83
N ARG A 36 -0.83 10.10 -4.14
CA ARG A 36 -0.24 11.40 -3.94
C ARG A 36 0.77 11.36 -2.80
N THR A 37 1.66 12.35 -2.76
CA THR A 37 2.49 12.58 -1.58
C THR A 37 1.68 13.28 -0.48
N ALA A 38 2.14 13.20 0.77
CA ALA A 38 1.52 13.90 1.89
C ALA A 38 1.43 15.44 1.68
N ALA A 39 2.30 16.02 0.84
CA ALA A 39 2.25 17.44 0.48
C ALA A 39 1.18 17.78 -0.57
N GLN A 40 0.65 16.77 -1.27
CA GLN A 40 -0.31 16.92 -2.37
C GLN A 40 -1.75 16.60 -1.95
N THR A 41 -1.97 16.11 -0.73
CA THR A 41 -3.29 15.84 -0.19
C THR A 41 -3.52 16.59 1.13
N ALA A 42 -4.74 17.05 1.34
CA ALA A 42 -5.22 17.61 2.59
C ALA A 42 -6.37 16.77 3.19
N ASP A 43 -6.69 15.63 2.55
CA ASP A 43 -7.70 14.70 3.06
C ASP A 43 -7.09 13.87 4.20
N PRO A 44 -7.62 13.96 5.44
CA PRO A 44 -7.11 13.19 6.57
C PRO A 44 -7.13 11.68 6.33
N LEU A 45 -8.08 11.15 5.57
CA LEU A 45 -8.16 9.72 5.27
C LEU A 45 -7.09 9.29 4.27
N GLU A 46 -6.83 10.10 3.25
CA GLU A 46 -5.75 9.85 2.29
C GLU A 46 -4.38 9.92 3.00
N ILE A 47 -4.18 10.88 3.90
CA ILE A 47 -2.94 11.00 4.69
C ILE A 47 -2.72 9.76 5.57
N ALA A 48 -3.74 9.32 6.30
CA ALA A 48 -3.64 8.12 7.13
C ALA A 48 -3.33 6.87 6.27
N ALA A 49 -4.00 6.72 5.13
CA ALA A 49 -3.74 5.61 4.21
C ALA A 49 -2.31 5.65 3.64
N LEU A 50 -1.74 6.82 3.38
CA LEU A 50 -0.35 6.95 2.93
C LEU A 50 0.65 6.48 4.00
N GLU A 51 0.40 6.79 5.27
CA GLU A 51 1.22 6.29 6.38
C GLU A 51 1.14 4.77 6.53
N ASP A 52 -0.08 4.21 6.44
CA ASP A 52 -0.31 2.76 6.50
C ASP A 52 0.36 2.03 5.33
N ILE A 53 0.22 2.56 4.10
CA ILE A 53 0.87 2.02 2.90
C ILE A 53 2.40 2.07 3.04
N ALA A 54 2.96 3.17 3.55
CA ALA A 54 4.40 3.30 3.72
C ALA A 54 4.96 2.29 4.75
N GLN A 55 4.24 2.07 5.85
CA GLN A 55 4.61 1.04 6.84
C GLN A 55 4.53 -0.37 6.23
N LEU A 56 3.47 -0.64 5.47
CA LEU A 56 3.28 -1.92 4.79
C LEU A 56 4.38 -2.19 3.75
N ASP A 57 4.78 -1.16 2.99
CA ASP A 57 5.89 -1.24 2.03
C ASP A 57 7.22 -1.59 2.71
N ALA A 58 7.47 -1.04 3.90
CA ALA A 58 8.65 -1.39 4.69
C ALA A 58 8.65 -2.87 5.12
N VAL A 59 7.51 -3.38 5.59
CA VAL A 59 7.36 -4.79 6.00
C VAL A 59 7.52 -5.74 4.82
N ILE A 60 6.86 -5.46 3.68
CA ILE A 60 6.98 -6.26 2.46
C ILE A 60 8.45 -6.33 2.03
N LYS A 61 9.15 -5.20 2.04
CA LYS A 61 10.57 -5.13 1.68
C LYS A 61 11.46 -5.94 2.63
N GLU A 62 11.23 -5.84 3.93
CA GLU A 62 11.97 -6.61 4.94
C GLU A 62 11.76 -8.11 4.77
N MET A 63 10.52 -8.55 4.55
CA MET A 63 10.18 -9.97 4.36
C MET A 63 10.63 -10.54 3.00
N SER A 64 10.89 -9.68 2.02
CA SER A 64 11.38 -10.07 0.68
C SER A 64 12.91 -10.13 0.57
N THR A 65 13.64 -9.81 1.64
CA THR A 65 15.11 -9.81 1.70
C THR A 65 15.63 -11.11 2.31
#